data_AF-A0A7V4AYB3-F1
#
_entry.id   AF-A0A7V4AYB3-F1
#
_cell.length_a   1.000
_cell.length_b   1.000
_cell.length_c   1.000
_cell.angle_alpha   90.00
_cell.angle_beta   90.00
_cell.angle_gamma   90.00
#
_symmetry.space_group_name_H-M   'P 1'
#
loop_
_entity.id
_entity.type
_entity.pdbx_description
1 polymer ?
#
loop_
_entity_poly.entity_id
_entity_poly.type
_entity_poly.pdbx_seq_one_letter_code
_entity_poly.pdbx_strand_id
1 'polypeptide(L)'
;MALIVQKYGGTSVGTVARIKRVAKRLAMLKDRGDDLVVVVSAMGHTTDKLLALAHKINPHPADRDYDMLLSTGEQVSIALLSMALHAMGYKSISLTGAQAGIQTDSTHAKATITNINTRSLRKYLKEGNIVIVAGFQGVDKENQITTLGRGGSDTTAVALAAALKADWCAILTDVDGVYTCDPRMVPEAQKLDEISYDEMLELASLGA
;
A
#
# COMPACT_ATOMS: atom_id res chain seq x y z
N MET A 1 1.55 6.69 -22.32
CA MET A 1 2.37 5.97 -21.33
C MET A 1 2.23 6.73 -20.02
N ALA A 2 1.45 6.22 -19.08
CA ALA A 2 1.23 6.89 -17.79
C ALA A 2 2.07 6.23 -16.69
N LEU A 3 2.46 7.00 -15.68
CA LEU A 3 2.98 6.50 -14.42
C LEU A 3 1.82 6.39 -13.42
N ILE A 4 1.49 5.16 -13.04
CA ILE A 4 0.34 4.87 -12.19
C ILE A 4 0.84 4.27 -10.87
N VAL A 5 0.39 4.86 -9.75
CA VAL A 5 0.50 4.24 -8.44
C VAL A 5 -0.80 3.54 -8.10
N GLN A 6 -0.75 2.26 -7.74
CA GLN A 6 -1.93 1.50 -7.30
C GLN A 6 -1.73 0.92 -5.91
N LYS A 7 -2.70 1.08 -5.02
CA LYS A 7 -2.71 0.44 -3.69
C LYS A 7 -3.69 -0.71 -3.66
N TYR A 8 -3.25 -1.87 -3.17
CA TYR A 8 -4.13 -3.02 -2.91
C TYR A 8 -4.22 -3.28 -1.41
N GLY A 9 -5.44 -3.19 -0.87
CA GLY A 9 -5.72 -3.49 0.54
C GLY A 9 -5.61 -4.98 0.88
N GLY A 10 -5.61 -5.31 2.18
CA GLY A 10 -5.40 -6.68 2.65
C GLY A 10 -6.46 -7.67 2.15
N THR A 11 -7.71 -7.24 1.99
CA THR A 11 -8.77 -8.06 1.37
C THR A 11 -8.43 -8.39 -0.09
N SER A 12 -7.93 -7.42 -0.86
CA SER A 12 -7.53 -7.58 -2.27
C SER A 12 -6.38 -8.56 -2.49
N VAL A 13 -5.58 -8.85 -1.45
CA VAL A 13 -4.46 -9.81 -1.51
C VAL A 13 -4.58 -10.96 -0.50
N GLY A 14 -5.73 -11.12 0.15
CA GLY A 14 -5.89 -12.06 1.28
C GLY A 14 -5.77 -13.55 0.95
N THR A 15 -5.72 -13.94 -0.31
CA THR A 15 -5.53 -15.33 -0.74
C THR A 15 -4.64 -15.41 -1.97
N VAL A 16 -4.02 -16.57 -2.22
CA VAL A 16 -3.22 -16.83 -3.43
C VAL A 16 -4.03 -16.56 -4.71
N ALA A 17 -5.29 -16.96 -4.75
CA ALA A 17 -6.17 -16.70 -5.90
C ALA A 17 -6.38 -15.20 -6.13
N ARG A 18 -6.54 -14.42 -5.06
CA ARG A 18 -6.65 -12.96 -5.12
C ARG A 18 -5.35 -12.30 -5.59
N ILE A 19 -4.20 -12.72 -5.06
CA ILE A 19 -2.87 -12.26 -5.53
C ILE A 19 -2.69 -12.52 -7.03
N LYS A 20 -3.02 -13.72 -7.51
CA LYS A 20 -2.98 -14.04 -8.95
C LYS A 20 -3.91 -13.15 -9.78
N ARG A 21 -5.08 -12.77 -9.26
CA ARG A 21 -5.98 -11.81 -9.94
C ARG A 21 -5.37 -10.41 -10.00
N VAL A 22 -4.76 -9.94 -8.91
CA VAL A 22 -4.03 -8.67 -8.88
C VAL A 22 -2.88 -8.68 -9.90
N ALA A 23 -2.06 -9.74 -9.92
CA ALA A 23 -0.98 -9.90 -10.89
C ALA A 23 -1.48 -9.82 -12.35
N LYS A 24 -2.60 -10.50 -12.67
CA LYS A 24 -3.23 -10.39 -14.00
C LYS A 24 -3.68 -8.96 -14.34
N ARG A 25 -4.22 -8.22 -13.38
CA ARG A 25 -4.61 -6.82 -13.59
C ARG A 25 -3.41 -5.93 -13.89
N LEU A 26 -2.33 -6.11 -13.14
CA LEU A 26 -1.09 -5.36 -13.34
C LEU A 26 -0.42 -5.70 -14.67
N ALA A 27 -0.41 -6.98 -15.07
CA ALA A 27 0.05 -7.44 -16.37
C ALA A 27 -0.67 -6.72 -17.52
N MET A 28 -2.01 -6.68 -17.49
CA MET A 28 -2.80 -5.97 -18.50
C MET A 28 -2.47 -4.47 -18.59
N LEU A 29 -2.17 -3.82 -17.47
CA LEU A 29 -1.75 -2.41 -17.47
C LEU A 29 -0.33 -2.27 -18.03
N LYS A 30 0.58 -3.18 -17.68
CA LYS A 30 1.94 -3.17 -18.21
C LYS A 30 1.96 -3.40 -19.72
N ASP A 31 1.11 -4.26 -20.25
CA ASP A 31 0.98 -4.52 -21.70
C ASP A 31 0.45 -3.31 -22.48
N ARG A 32 -0.28 -2.40 -21.82
CA ARG A 32 -0.68 -1.10 -22.41
C ARG A 32 0.47 -0.09 -22.47
N GLY A 33 1.61 -0.44 -21.90
CA GLY A 33 2.81 0.39 -21.81
C GLY A 33 2.92 1.19 -20.52
N ASP A 34 1.99 1.07 -19.57
CA ASP A 34 2.03 1.90 -18.36
C ASP A 34 3.19 1.49 -17.43
N ASP A 35 3.73 2.49 -16.73
CA ASP A 35 4.69 2.30 -15.66
C ASP A 35 3.97 2.22 -14.32
N LEU A 36 4.31 1.20 -13.53
CA LEU A 36 3.51 0.80 -12.37
C LEU A 36 4.34 0.79 -11.10
N VAL A 37 3.87 1.52 -10.10
CA VAL A 37 4.27 1.36 -8.70
C VAL A 37 3.08 0.86 -7.90
N VAL A 38 3.24 -0.28 -7.24
CA VAL A 38 2.15 -1.02 -6.61
C VAL A 38 2.41 -1.09 -5.12
N VAL A 39 1.56 -0.47 -4.31
CA VAL A 39 1.61 -0.56 -2.85
C VAL A 39 0.71 -1.68 -2.37
N VAL A 40 1.21 -2.55 -1.50
CA VAL A 40 0.46 -3.72 -1.02
C VAL A 40 0.47 -3.75 0.51
N SER A 41 -0.71 -3.91 1.09
CA SER A 41 -0.91 -4.16 2.53
C SER A 41 -0.70 -5.64 2.88
N ALA A 42 -0.56 -5.96 4.17
CA ALA A 42 -0.54 -7.34 4.63
C ALA A 42 -1.78 -8.16 4.19
N MET A 43 -1.61 -9.45 3.93
CA MET A 43 -2.68 -10.34 3.46
C MET A 43 -3.81 -10.49 4.49
N GLY A 44 -5.05 -10.18 4.12
CA GLY A 44 -6.24 -10.44 4.93
C GLY A 44 -6.13 -9.88 6.36
N HIS A 45 -6.28 -10.75 7.36
CA HIS A 45 -6.19 -10.41 8.79
C HIS A 45 -4.79 -10.68 9.38
N THR A 46 -3.73 -10.64 8.57
CA THR A 46 -2.39 -10.98 9.05
C THR A 46 -1.89 -10.00 10.09
N THR A 47 -2.11 -8.69 9.89
CA THR A 47 -1.75 -7.66 10.86
C THR A 47 -2.43 -7.90 12.21
N ASP A 48 -3.73 -8.19 12.21
CA ASP A 48 -4.50 -8.48 13.43
C ASP A 48 -3.95 -9.71 14.16
N LYS A 49 -3.57 -10.76 13.41
CA LYS A 49 -2.98 -11.98 13.97
C LYS A 49 -1.62 -11.73 14.61
N LEU A 50 -0.76 -10.95 13.94
CA LEU A 50 0.55 -10.57 14.47
C LEU A 50 0.40 -9.72 15.74
N LEU A 51 -0.53 -8.77 15.72
CA LEU A 51 -0.84 -7.94 16.89
C LEU A 51 -1.35 -8.78 18.07
N ALA A 52 -2.27 -9.70 17.81
CA ALA A 52 -2.79 -10.62 18.83
C ALA A 52 -1.67 -11.51 19.41
N LEU A 53 -0.69 -11.91 18.60
CA LEU A 53 0.48 -12.67 19.07
C LEU A 53 1.39 -11.82 19.95
N ALA A 54 1.67 -10.57 19.57
CA ALA A 54 2.47 -9.65 20.38
C ALA A 54 1.85 -9.45 21.77
N HIS A 55 0.53 -9.19 21.83
CA HIS A 55 -0.17 -8.99 23.09
C HIS A 55 -0.22 -10.22 24.00
N LYS A 56 -0.14 -11.44 23.44
CA LYS A 56 0.00 -12.67 24.23
C LYS A 56 1.37 -12.78 24.91
N ILE A 57 2.40 -12.18 24.33
CA ILE A 57 3.76 -12.15 24.91
C ILE A 57 3.88 -11.00 25.90
N ASN A 58 3.45 -9.81 25.50
CA ASN A 58 3.50 -8.60 26.30
C ASN A 58 2.26 -7.74 26.01
N PRO A 59 1.37 -7.49 26.99
CA PRO A 59 0.20 -6.62 26.81
C PRO A 59 0.54 -5.20 26.34
N HIS A 60 1.74 -4.71 26.66
CA HIS A 60 2.25 -3.40 26.29
C HIS A 60 3.59 -3.55 25.55
N PRO A 61 3.58 -4.07 24.30
CA PRO A 61 4.80 -4.23 23.53
C PRO A 61 5.43 -2.86 23.27
N ALA A 62 6.76 -2.79 23.22
CA ALA A 62 7.44 -1.55 22.85
C ALA A 62 7.13 -1.21 21.39
N ASP A 63 6.80 0.06 21.10
CA ASP A 63 6.38 0.50 19.76
C ASP A 63 7.41 0.17 18.67
N ARG A 64 8.70 0.18 19.02
CA ARG A 64 9.79 -0.20 18.11
C ARG A 64 9.72 -1.67 17.67
N ASP A 65 9.47 -2.59 18.60
CA ASP A 65 9.34 -4.02 18.28
C ASP A 65 7.98 -4.33 17.63
N TYR A 66 6.95 -3.53 17.96
CA TYR A 66 5.67 -3.53 17.27
C TYR A 66 5.84 -3.21 15.78
N ASP A 67 6.58 -2.16 15.44
CA ASP A 67 6.85 -1.77 14.06
C ASP A 67 7.62 -2.86 13.30
N MET A 68 8.65 -3.41 13.94
CA MET A 68 9.41 -4.55 13.42
C MET A 68 8.47 -5.71 13.07
N LEU A 69 7.62 -6.13 14.01
CA LEU A 69 6.73 -7.27 13.83
C LEU A 69 5.71 -7.04 12.72
N LEU A 70 4.98 -5.93 12.75
CA LEU A 70 3.87 -5.71 11.81
C LEU A 70 4.36 -5.53 10.38
N SER A 71 5.51 -4.88 10.18
CA SER A 71 6.10 -4.67 8.86
C SER A 71 6.33 -5.95 8.06
N THR A 72 6.46 -7.10 8.74
CA THR A 72 6.65 -8.40 8.11
C THR A 72 5.45 -8.85 7.27
N GLY A 73 4.23 -8.43 7.64
CA GLY A 73 3.01 -8.79 6.93
C GLY A 73 3.00 -8.26 5.48
N GLU A 74 3.38 -7.00 5.29
CA GLU A 74 3.52 -6.41 3.96
C GLU A 74 4.69 -7.01 3.19
N GLN A 75 5.81 -7.33 3.86
CA GLN A 75 6.97 -7.96 3.20
C GLN A 75 6.63 -9.32 2.57
N VAL A 76 5.83 -10.14 3.26
CA VAL A 76 5.31 -11.40 2.69
C VAL A 76 4.45 -11.12 1.45
N SER A 77 3.58 -10.11 1.54
CA SER A 77 2.60 -9.79 0.49
C SER A 77 3.27 -9.32 -0.80
N ILE A 78 4.27 -8.43 -0.70
CA ILE A 78 5.00 -7.92 -1.87
C ILE A 78 5.83 -9.01 -2.54
N ALA A 79 6.42 -9.91 -1.76
CA ALA A 79 7.21 -11.02 -2.29
C ALA A 79 6.32 -11.98 -3.09
N LEU A 80 5.16 -12.37 -2.53
CA LEU A 80 4.21 -13.26 -3.20
C LEU A 80 3.64 -12.64 -4.48
N LEU A 81 3.32 -11.34 -4.47
CA LEU A 81 2.85 -10.66 -5.68
C LEU A 81 3.94 -10.59 -6.75
N SER A 82 5.19 -10.29 -6.37
CA SER A 82 6.32 -10.29 -7.31
C SER A 82 6.53 -11.68 -7.92
N MET A 83 6.49 -12.74 -7.11
CA MET A 83 6.60 -14.12 -7.61
C MET A 83 5.47 -14.48 -8.58
N ALA A 84 4.24 -14.01 -8.32
CA ALA A 84 3.12 -14.22 -9.23
C ALA A 84 3.31 -13.52 -10.58
N LEU A 85 3.87 -12.31 -10.60
CA LEU A 85 4.21 -11.60 -11.84
C LEU A 85 5.37 -12.26 -12.59
N HIS A 86 6.41 -12.69 -11.88
CA HIS A 86 7.53 -13.44 -12.47
C HIS A 86 7.07 -14.73 -13.13
N ALA A 87 6.16 -15.48 -12.47
CA ALA A 87 5.57 -16.70 -13.03
C ALA A 87 4.76 -16.45 -14.31
N MET A 88 4.33 -15.21 -14.55
CA MET A 88 3.65 -14.77 -15.77
C MET A 88 4.60 -14.17 -16.82
N GLY A 89 5.91 -14.14 -16.56
CA GLY A 89 6.92 -13.59 -17.48
C GLY A 89 7.16 -12.09 -17.38
N TYR A 90 6.55 -11.40 -16.40
CA TYR A 90 6.74 -9.96 -16.20
C TYR A 90 7.94 -9.69 -15.31
N LYS A 91 8.71 -8.65 -15.64
CA LYS A 91 9.72 -8.11 -14.73
C LYS A 91 9.02 -7.38 -13.59
N SER A 92 9.35 -7.74 -12.37
CA SER A 92 8.89 -7.02 -11.18
C SER A 92 9.96 -7.04 -10.10
N ILE A 93 9.86 -6.08 -9.18
CA ILE A 93 10.73 -6.03 -8.01
C ILE A 93 9.92 -5.65 -6.78
N SER A 94 10.08 -6.42 -5.70
CA SER A 94 9.50 -6.13 -4.39
C SER A 94 10.50 -5.34 -3.55
N LEU A 95 10.07 -4.21 -2.97
CA LEU A 95 10.87 -3.32 -2.14
C LEU A 95 10.18 -3.09 -0.80
N THR A 96 10.92 -3.20 0.30
CA THR A 96 10.47 -2.68 1.60
C THR A 96 10.35 -1.16 1.56
N GLY A 97 9.72 -0.54 2.56
CA GLY A 97 9.65 0.92 2.66
C GLY A 97 11.05 1.57 2.63
N ALA A 98 12.02 0.97 3.33
CA ALA A 98 13.42 1.38 3.31
C ALA A 98 14.02 1.35 1.90
N GLN A 99 13.85 0.25 1.18
CA GLN A 99 14.41 0.06 -0.16
C GLN A 99 13.72 0.93 -1.23
N ALA A 100 12.46 1.29 -0.99
CA ALA A 100 11.71 2.27 -1.77
C ALA A 100 12.09 3.74 -1.42
N GLY A 101 12.95 3.94 -0.42
CA GLY A 101 13.47 5.24 -0.02
C GLY A 101 12.55 6.05 0.88
N ILE A 102 11.58 5.41 1.55
CA ILE A 102 10.63 6.07 2.45
C ILE A 102 11.33 6.35 3.80
N GLN A 103 11.56 7.62 4.07
CA GLN A 103 12.12 8.12 5.32
C GLN A 103 11.02 8.69 6.20
N THR A 104 11.09 8.42 7.51
CA THR A 104 10.12 8.90 8.49
C THR A 104 10.81 9.59 9.66
N ASP A 105 10.01 10.19 10.55
CA ASP A 105 10.45 10.46 11.92
C ASP A 105 10.57 9.15 12.74
N SER A 106 11.03 9.24 13.99
CA SER A 106 11.22 8.09 14.90
C SER A 106 10.00 7.84 15.81
N THR A 107 8.82 8.37 15.47
CA THR A 107 7.60 8.18 16.26
C THR A 107 6.96 6.83 15.90
N HIS A 108 7.51 5.75 16.43
CA HIS A 108 7.06 4.38 16.18
C HIS A 108 5.54 4.20 16.33
N ALA A 109 4.98 3.24 15.60
CA ALA A 109 3.54 2.96 15.46
C ALA A 109 2.68 4.05 14.76
N LYS A 110 3.20 5.27 14.58
CA LYS A 110 2.48 6.43 14.00
C LYS A 110 3.42 7.44 13.34
N ALA A 111 4.47 6.95 12.69
CA ALA A 111 5.52 7.77 12.14
C ALA A 111 5.01 8.60 10.95
N THR A 112 5.55 9.81 10.77
CA THR A 112 5.23 10.65 9.61
C THR A 112 6.30 10.50 8.54
N ILE A 113 5.91 10.38 7.26
CA ILE A 113 6.85 10.39 6.13
C ILE A 113 7.48 11.78 6.04
N THR A 114 8.80 11.85 6.20
CA THR A 114 9.56 13.11 6.12
C THR A 114 10.13 13.34 4.72
N ASN A 115 10.48 12.26 4.01
CA ASN A 115 11.05 12.33 2.67
C ASN A 115 10.92 11.00 1.93
N ILE A 116 10.95 11.03 0.58
CA ILE A 116 10.98 9.85 -0.27
C ILE A 116 12.10 9.99 -1.31
N ASN A 117 13.14 9.17 -1.20
CA ASN A 117 14.19 9.11 -2.21
C ASN A 117 13.76 8.21 -3.39
N THR A 118 13.29 8.84 -4.47
CA THR A 118 12.76 8.13 -5.65
C THR A 118 13.81 7.55 -6.59
N ARG A 119 15.11 7.66 -6.29
CA ARG A 119 16.19 7.24 -7.21
C ARG A 119 16.10 5.75 -7.57
N SER A 120 15.91 4.88 -6.59
CA SER A 120 15.79 3.43 -6.81
C SER A 120 14.53 3.08 -7.61
N LEU A 121 13.39 3.65 -7.22
CA LEU A 121 12.11 3.46 -7.90
C LEU A 121 12.21 3.84 -9.38
N ARG A 122 12.72 5.03 -9.69
CA ARG A 122 12.88 5.50 -11.08
C ARG A 122 13.84 4.64 -11.90
N LYS A 123 14.90 4.11 -11.27
CA LYS A 123 15.81 3.17 -11.93
C LYS A 123 15.06 1.90 -12.35
N TYR A 124 14.34 1.26 -11.42
CA TYR A 124 13.64 0.02 -11.73
C TYR A 124 12.50 0.19 -12.75
N LEU A 125 11.78 1.32 -12.69
CA LEU A 125 10.78 1.66 -13.71
C LEU A 125 11.39 1.75 -15.11
N LYS A 126 12.53 2.46 -15.25
CA LYS A 126 13.27 2.56 -16.52
C LYS A 126 13.76 1.21 -17.06
N GLU A 127 14.07 0.27 -16.18
CA GLU A 127 14.45 -1.11 -16.53
C GLU A 127 13.25 -1.99 -16.93
N GLY A 128 12.03 -1.41 -16.91
CA GLY A 128 10.79 -2.06 -17.29
C GLY A 128 10.12 -2.87 -16.19
N ASN A 129 10.54 -2.70 -14.93
CA ASN A 129 9.95 -3.44 -13.81
C ASN A 129 8.59 -2.86 -13.41
N ILE A 130 7.68 -3.76 -13.02
CA ILE A 130 6.57 -3.43 -12.12
C ILE A 130 7.14 -3.34 -10.70
N VAL A 131 7.16 -2.14 -10.13
CA VAL A 131 7.74 -1.93 -8.79
C VAL A 131 6.66 -2.16 -7.74
N ILE A 132 6.89 -3.09 -6.81
CA ILE A 132 5.96 -3.42 -5.74
C ILE A 132 6.57 -2.95 -4.42
N VAL A 133 5.89 -2.09 -3.69
CA VAL A 133 6.36 -1.48 -2.44
C VAL A 133 5.52 -1.97 -1.27
N ALA A 134 6.18 -2.35 -0.17
CA ALA A 134 5.48 -2.63 1.07
C ALA A 134 4.87 -1.33 1.60
N GLY A 135 3.54 -1.29 1.71
CA GLY A 135 2.85 -0.14 2.31
C GLY A 135 3.12 -0.04 3.81
N PHE A 136 2.59 1.00 4.44
CA PHE A 136 2.49 1.13 5.90
C PHE A 136 3.83 1.29 6.65
N GLN A 137 4.98 1.04 6.02
CA GLN A 137 6.29 1.06 6.66
C GLN A 137 7.29 2.02 6.00
N GLY A 138 8.25 2.47 6.80
CA GLY A 138 9.40 3.27 6.37
C GLY A 138 10.61 3.00 7.25
N VAL A 139 11.60 3.88 7.18
CA VAL A 139 12.73 3.88 8.12
C VAL A 139 13.02 5.28 8.64
N ASP A 140 13.45 5.36 9.89
CA ASP A 140 13.92 6.61 10.47
C ASP A 140 15.40 6.88 10.11
N LYS A 141 15.96 7.97 10.67
CA LYS A 141 17.35 8.38 10.45
C LYS A 141 18.39 7.38 10.96
N GLU A 142 18.01 6.47 11.86
CA GLU A 142 18.88 5.43 12.43
C GLU A 142 18.68 4.07 11.73
N ASN A 143 17.91 4.05 10.64
CA ASN A 143 17.49 2.87 9.90
C ASN A 143 16.63 1.89 10.73
N GLN A 144 15.95 2.37 11.77
CA GLN A 144 14.92 1.58 12.45
C GLN A 144 13.67 1.50 11.58
N ILE A 145 13.05 0.32 11.53
CA ILE A 145 11.76 0.16 10.85
C ILE A 145 10.71 0.94 11.63
N THR A 146 9.93 1.73 10.91
CA THR A 146 8.80 2.49 11.45
C THR A 146 7.52 2.12 10.74
N THR A 147 6.39 2.26 11.43
CA THR A 147 5.06 2.14 10.80
C THR A 147 4.28 3.44 10.87
N LEU A 148 3.43 3.66 9.86
CA LEU A 148 2.72 4.92 9.62
C LEU A 148 1.35 4.99 10.33
N GLY A 149 1.01 3.99 11.15
CA GLY A 149 -0.29 3.89 11.79
C GLY A 149 -1.42 3.46 10.85
N ARG A 150 -2.67 3.57 11.33
CA ARG A 150 -3.86 3.09 10.61
C ARG A 150 -4.01 3.81 9.27
N GLY A 151 -4.31 3.04 8.22
CA GLY A 151 -4.39 3.60 6.86
C GLY A 151 -3.03 3.87 6.22
N GLY A 152 -1.92 3.52 6.87
CA GLY A 152 -0.58 3.85 6.40
C GLY A 152 -0.23 3.34 5.00
N SER A 153 -0.85 2.27 4.51
CA SER A 153 -0.67 1.84 3.10
C SER A 153 -1.26 2.83 2.09
N ASP A 154 -2.38 3.49 2.41
CA ASP A 154 -2.96 4.52 1.56
C ASP A 154 -2.09 5.78 1.58
N THR A 155 -1.61 6.17 2.77
CA THR A 155 -0.61 7.24 2.93
C THR A 155 0.65 6.96 2.11
N THR A 156 1.18 5.73 2.14
CA THR A 156 2.33 5.33 1.33
C THR A 156 2.06 5.52 -0.17
N ALA A 157 0.88 5.11 -0.66
CA ALA A 157 0.53 5.21 -2.07
C ALA A 157 0.44 6.66 -2.55
N VAL A 158 -0.25 7.52 -1.80
CA VAL A 158 -0.37 8.95 -2.11
C VAL A 158 0.99 9.64 -2.04
N ALA A 159 1.80 9.34 -1.02
CA ALA A 159 3.13 9.94 -0.87
C ALA A 159 4.07 9.52 -2.01
N LEU A 160 4.05 8.25 -2.43
CA LEU A 160 4.82 7.77 -3.59
C LEU A 160 4.34 8.42 -4.88
N ALA A 161 3.03 8.56 -5.08
CA ALA A 161 2.46 9.23 -6.25
C ALA A 161 2.92 10.68 -6.34
N ALA A 162 2.86 11.42 -5.22
CA ALA A 162 3.34 12.79 -5.14
C ALA A 162 4.85 12.89 -5.41
N ALA A 163 5.67 12.05 -4.76
CA ALA A 163 7.13 12.07 -4.90
C ALA A 163 7.59 11.69 -6.33
N LEU A 164 6.87 10.78 -6.98
CA LEU A 164 7.16 10.34 -8.33
C LEU A 164 6.56 11.25 -9.41
N LYS A 165 5.64 12.15 -9.04
CA LYS A 165 4.79 12.92 -9.96
C LYS A 165 4.02 11.99 -10.89
N ALA A 166 3.36 10.99 -10.29
CA ALA A 166 2.53 10.04 -11.01
C ALA A 166 1.30 10.74 -11.60
N ASP A 167 0.82 10.26 -12.75
CA ASP A 167 -0.38 10.78 -13.40
C ASP A 167 -1.64 10.40 -12.61
N TRP A 168 -1.62 9.22 -11.99
CA TRP A 168 -2.76 8.67 -11.25
C TRP A 168 -2.30 7.95 -9.98
N CYS A 169 -3.04 8.15 -8.89
CA CYS A 169 -3.01 7.31 -7.70
C CYS A 169 -4.37 6.61 -7.57
N ALA A 170 -4.40 5.28 -7.64
CA ALA A 170 -5.62 4.49 -7.51
C ALA A 170 -5.59 3.67 -6.23
N ILE A 171 -6.63 3.80 -5.41
CA ILE A 171 -6.83 3.00 -4.21
C ILE A 171 -7.82 1.87 -4.53
N LEU A 172 -7.35 0.63 -4.55
CA LEU A 172 -8.13 -0.55 -4.93
C LEU A 172 -8.62 -1.27 -3.67
N THR A 173 -9.90 -1.05 -3.37
CA THR A 173 -10.61 -1.65 -2.24
C THR A 173 -11.74 -2.57 -2.70
N ASP A 174 -12.54 -3.07 -1.77
CA ASP A 174 -13.68 -3.96 -1.94
C ASP A 174 -14.99 -3.27 -2.36
N VAL A 175 -15.01 -1.93 -2.36
CA VAL A 175 -16.05 -1.10 -2.96
C VAL A 175 -15.56 -0.52 -4.30
N ASP A 176 -16.47 -0.30 -5.24
CA ASP A 176 -16.16 0.15 -6.60
C ASP A 176 -16.13 1.68 -6.75
N GLY A 177 -16.23 2.42 -5.65
CA GLY A 177 -16.11 3.87 -5.59
C GLY A 177 -16.57 4.44 -4.25
N VAL A 178 -16.63 5.78 -4.19
CA VAL A 178 -17.28 6.52 -3.10
C VAL A 178 -18.76 6.65 -3.44
N TYR A 179 -19.61 6.45 -2.44
CA TYR A 179 -21.06 6.57 -2.57
C TYR A 179 -21.56 7.81 -1.81
N THR A 180 -22.74 8.30 -2.15
CA THR A 180 -23.38 9.44 -1.46
C THR A 180 -23.56 9.22 0.05
N CYS A 181 -23.68 7.97 0.48
CA CYS A 181 -23.71 7.51 1.87
C CYS A 181 -23.39 6.00 1.93
N ASP A 182 -23.33 5.39 3.13
CA ASP A 182 -23.03 3.95 3.27
C ASP A 182 -24.13 3.09 2.58
N PRO A 183 -23.81 2.39 1.48
CA PRO A 183 -24.78 1.59 0.74
C PRO A 183 -25.28 0.37 1.52
N ARG A 184 -24.63 0.00 2.63
CA ARG A 184 -25.09 -1.06 3.54
C ARG A 184 -26.27 -0.59 4.40
N MET A 185 -26.37 0.72 4.62
CA MET A 185 -27.42 1.36 5.41
C MET A 185 -28.52 1.93 4.52
N VAL A 186 -28.17 2.49 3.37
CA VAL A 186 -29.10 3.13 2.43
C VAL A 186 -28.95 2.47 1.04
N PRO A 187 -29.87 1.56 0.66
CA PRO A 187 -29.79 0.86 -0.63
C PRO A 187 -29.82 1.76 -1.87
N GLU A 188 -30.40 2.96 -1.75
CA GLU A 188 -30.49 3.96 -2.81
C GLU A 188 -29.21 4.82 -2.96
N ALA A 189 -28.17 4.54 -2.18
CA ALA A 189 -26.89 5.24 -2.27
C ALA A 189 -26.34 5.16 -3.70
N GLN A 190 -25.95 6.32 -4.25
CA GLN A 190 -25.45 6.42 -5.62
C GLN A 190 -23.94 6.55 -5.60
N LYS A 191 -23.28 5.88 -6.55
CA LYS A 191 -21.84 6.04 -6.74
C LYS A 191 -21.55 7.42 -7.33
N LEU A 192 -20.59 8.12 -6.74
CA LEU A 192 -20.11 9.40 -7.25
C LEU A 192 -19.12 9.17 -8.39
N ASP A 193 -19.28 9.91 -9.48
CA ASP A 193 -18.34 9.88 -10.60
C ASP A 193 -17.06 10.69 -10.29
N GLU A 194 -17.22 11.81 -9.58
CA GLU A 194 -16.14 12.68 -9.11
C GLU A 194 -16.47 13.29 -7.74
N ILE A 195 -15.42 13.58 -6.97
CA ILE A 195 -15.51 14.27 -5.67
C ILE A 195 -14.22 15.05 -5.43
N SER A 196 -14.33 16.25 -4.86
CA SER A 196 -13.16 17.07 -4.50
C SER A 196 -12.47 16.58 -3.22
N TYR A 197 -11.23 17.02 -2.99
CA TYR A 197 -10.51 16.67 -1.76
C TYR A 197 -11.22 17.17 -0.49
N ASP A 198 -11.77 18.39 -0.53
CA ASP A 198 -12.45 18.98 0.61
C ASP A 198 -13.73 18.21 0.96
N GLU A 199 -14.54 17.85 -0.05
CA GLU A 199 -15.73 17.03 0.17
C GLU A 199 -15.38 15.64 0.70
N MET A 200 -14.32 15.01 0.16
CA MET A 200 -13.89 13.70 0.63
C MET A 200 -13.35 13.76 2.07
N LEU A 201 -12.69 14.85 2.46
CA LEU A 201 -12.23 15.07 3.84
C LEU A 201 -13.41 15.18 4.79
N GLU A 202 -14.45 15.93 4.42
CA GLU A 202 -15.68 16.03 5.21
C GLU A 202 -16.36 14.66 5.36
N LEU A 203 -16.51 13.90 4.27
CA LEU A 203 -17.09 12.55 4.31
C LEU A 203 -16.27 11.58 5.18
N ALA A 204 -14.94 11.59 5.04
CA ALA A 204 -14.05 10.74 5.83
C ALA A 204 -14.11 11.10 7.33
N SER A 205 -14.24 12.38 7.67
CA SER A 205 -14.38 12.83 9.06
C SER A 205 -15.67 12.33 9.71
N LEU A 206 -16.71 12.08 8.91
CA LEU A 206 -18.00 11.55 9.32
C LEU A 206 -18.05 10.00 9.28
N GLY A 207 -16.95 9.34 8.89
CA GLY A 207 -16.79 7.89 8.96
C GLY A 207 -16.98 7.13 7.64
N ALA A 208 -16.84 7.79 6.49
CA ALA A 208 -16.84 7.15 5.17
C ALA A 208 -15.61 6.25 4.91
#